data_AF-A0A2W1KBH1-F1
#
_entry.id   AF-A0A2W1KBH1-F1
#
_cell.length_a   1.000
_cell.length_b   1.000
_cell.length_c   1.000
_cell.angle_alpha   90.00
_cell.angle_beta   90.00
_cell.angle_gamma   90.00
#
_symmetry.space_group_name_H-M   'P 1'
#
loop_
_entity.id
_entity.type
_entity.pdbx_description
1 polymer ?
#
loop_
_entity_poly.entity_id
_entity_poly.type
_entity_poly.pdbx_seq_one_letter_code
_entity_poly.pdbx_strand_id
1 'polypeptide(L)'
;MNKQNLSLEETINIIKLRGFANTFEASIYLSLSIHYVRRLAREKELPSYKPKGKCIYFKVEDLENYLLSNNRISNKNIMEKTVKYLSYN
;
A
#
# COMPACT_ATOMS: atom_id res chain seq x y z
N MET A 1 8.10 14.25 27.99
CA MET A 1 7.22 13.37 27.19
C MET A 1 8.04 12.21 26.68
N ASN A 2 7.93 11.04 27.32
CA ASN A 2 8.64 9.84 26.89
C ASN A 2 8.11 9.40 25.53
N LYS A 3 8.87 9.65 24.46
CA LYS A 3 8.68 8.91 23.21
C LYS A 3 9.15 7.49 23.51
N GLN A 4 8.22 6.59 23.82
CA GLN A 4 8.47 5.16 23.69
C GLN A 4 8.85 4.95 22.22
N ASN A 5 10.13 4.66 21.96
CA ASN A 5 10.58 4.27 20.65
C ASN A 5 10.08 2.84 20.42
N LEU A 6 8.87 2.75 19.88
CA LEU A 6 8.29 1.49 19.47
C LEU A 6 9.14 0.88 18.35
N SER A 7 9.32 -0.43 18.38
CA SER A 7 10.00 -1.14 17.29
C SER A 7 9.17 -1.07 16.00
N LEU A 8 9.84 -1.28 14.86
CA LEU A 8 9.18 -1.37 13.56
C LEU A 8 8.13 -2.49 13.54
N GLU A 9 8.44 -3.61 14.18
CA GLU A 9 7.56 -4.79 14.24
C GLU A 9 6.29 -4.52 15.06
N GLU A 10 6.43 -3.91 16.23
CA GLU A 10 5.27 -3.48 17.04
C GLU A 10 4.41 -2.47 16.29
N THR A 11 5.02 -1.53 15.56
CA THR A 11 4.30 -0.55 14.74
C THR A 11 3.47 -1.24 13.66
N ILE A 12 4.05 -2.21 12.95
CA ILE A 12 3.35 -2.99 11.92
C ILE A 12 2.19 -3.78 12.54
N ASN A 13 2.40 -4.41 13.69
CA ASN A 13 1.35 -5.17 14.38
C ASN A 13 0.17 -4.28 14.80
N ILE A 14 0.44 -3.09 15.34
CA ILE A 14 -0.60 -2.12 15.70
C ILE A 14 -1.37 -1.66 14.46
N ILE A 15 -0.67 -1.36 13.36
CA ILE A 15 -1.31 -0.94 12.10
C ILE A 15 -2.28 -2.03 11.62
N LYS A 16 -1.82 -3.29 11.56
CA LYS A 16 -2.64 -4.43 11.15
C LYS A 16 -3.86 -4.63 12.04
N LEU A 17 -3.69 -4.57 13.36
CA LEU A 17 -4.80 -4.71 14.32
C LEU A 17 -5.81 -3.56 14.20
N ARG A 18 -5.32 -2.34 14.00
CA ARG A 18 -6.15 -1.13 13.93
C ARG A 18 -6.85 -0.96 12.58
N GLY A 19 -6.36 -1.59 11.52
CA GLY A 19 -6.94 -1.54 10.17
C GLY A 19 -6.67 -0.25 9.40
N PHE A 20 -5.91 0.70 9.95
CA PHE A 20 -5.50 1.91 9.23
C PHE A 20 -4.14 2.44 9.69
N ALA A 21 -3.52 3.23 8.81
CA ALA A 21 -2.25 3.91 9.02
C ALA A 21 -2.35 5.41 8.69
N ASN A 22 -1.62 6.24 9.42
CA ASN A 22 -1.27 7.60 8.98
C ASN A 22 -0.09 7.57 8.00
N THR A 23 0.31 8.71 7.44
CA THR A 23 1.40 8.78 6.45
C THR A 23 2.74 8.20 6.94
N PHE A 24 3.10 8.43 8.20
CA PHE A 24 4.35 7.91 8.76
C PHE A 24 4.28 6.38 8.94
N GLU A 25 3.19 5.90 9.52
CA GLU A 25 2.91 4.48 9.69
C GLU A 25 2.87 3.73 8.34
N ALA A 26 2.23 4.32 7.32
CA ALA A 26 2.19 3.76 5.97
C ALA A 26 3.59 3.73 5.32
N SER A 27 4.45 4.70 5.64
CA SER A 27 5.85 4.72 5.18
C SER A 27 6.66 3.57 5.79
N ILE A 28 6.41 3.25 7.06
CA ILE A 28 6.98 2.07 7.73
C ILE A 28 6.42 0.79 7.10
N TYR A 29 5.09 0.69 6.94
CA TYR A 29 4.42 -0.50 6.42
C TYR A 29 4.88 -0.86 5.00
N LEU A 30 5.00 0.13 4.12
CA LEU A 30 5.42 -0.06 2.73
C LEU A 30 6.94 -0.07 2.54
N SER A 31 7.72 0.22 3.60
CA SER A 31 9.18 0.45 3.51
C SER A 31 9.55 1.51 2.47
N LEU A 32 8.80 2.62 2.44
CA LEU A 32 8.99 3.75 1.53
C LEU A 32 9.27 5.03 2.31
N SER A 33 9.82 6.07 1.66
CA SER A 33 9.97 7.36 2.33
C SER A 33 8.60 8.02 2.56
N ILE A 34 8.46 8.77 3.66
CA ILE A 34 7.21 9.48 3.98
C ILE A 34 6.80 10.47 2.88
N HIS A 35 7.78 11.08 2.20
CA HIS A 35 7.55 11.98 1.06
C HIS A 35 6.99 11.22 -0.14
N TYR A 36 7.51 10.01 -0.39
CA TYR A 36 7.02 9.17 -1.47
C TYR A 36 5.58 8.70 -1.21
N VAL A 37 5.24 8.28 0.02
CA VAL A 37 3.86 7.94 0.39
C VAL A 37 2.91 9.14 0.21
N ARG A 38 3.33 10.37 0.58
CA ARG A 38 2.55 11.59 0.29
C ARG A 38 2.37 11.84 -1.19
N ARG A 39 3.42 11.61 -2.00
CA ARG A 39 3.36 11.70 -3.46
C ARG A 39 2.32 10.73 -4.00
N LEU A 40 2.38 9.45 -3.62
CA LEU A 40 1.42 8.43 -4.04
C LEU A 40 -0.03 8.82 -3.70
N ALA A 41 -0.27 9.36 -2.51
CA ALA A 41 -1.59 9.85 -2.10
C ALA A 41 -2.06 11.05 -2.95
N ARG A 42 -1.16 11.99 -3.26
CA ARG A 42 -1.47 13.17 -4.08
C ARG A 42 -1.77 12.79 -5.54
N GLU A 43 -0.97 11.90 -6.11
CA GLU A 43 -1.14 11.40 -7.49
C GLU A 43 -2.29 10.38 -7.62
N LYS A 44 -2.98 10.06 -6.51
CA LYS A 44 -4.06 9.06 -6.43
C LYS A 44 -3.61 7.64 -6.83
N GLU A 45 -2.30 7.37 -6.80
CA GLU A 45 -1.73 6.03 -6.98
C GLU A 45 -2.00 5.13 -5.75
N LEU A 46 -2.14 5.74 -4.56
CA LEU A 46 -2.47 5.05 -3.31
C LEU A 46 -3.76 5.63 -2.72
N PRO A 47 -4.85 4.84 -2.59
CA PRO A 47 -6.11 5.28 -2.00
C PRO A 47 -5.92 5.86 -0.58
N SER A 48 -6.51 7.01 -0.31
CA SER A 48 -6.32 7.70 0.97
C SER A 48 -7.53 8.53 1.40
N TYR A 49 -7.64 8.75 2.71
CA TYR A 49 -8.74 9.43 3.38
C TYR A 49 -8.22 10.68 4.09
N LYS A 50 -8.95 11.80 3.96
CA LYS A 50 -8.51 13.12 4.43
C LYS A 50 -9.62 13.89 5.19
N PRO A 51 -10.06 13.41 6.37
CA PRO A 51 -11.28 13.87 7.03
C PRO A 51 -11.31 15.36 7.40
N LYS A 52 -10.15 16.01 7.64
CA LYS A 52 -10.05 17.45 7.97
C LYS A 52 -8.97 18.19 7.17
N GLY A 53 -8.56 17.70 6.00
CA GLY A 53 -7.61 18.41 5.14
C GLY A 53 -6.15 18.51 5.63
N LYS A 54 -5.84 18.17 6.90
CA LYS A 54 -4.47 18.20 7.46
C LYS A 54 -3.79 16.83 7.54
N CYS A 55 -4.53 15.79 7.90
CA CYS A 55 -4.02 14.43 8.06
C CYS A 55 -4.50 13.53 6.93
N ILE A 56 -3.61 12.65 6.46
CA ILE A 56 -3.89 11.64 5.44
C ILE A 56 -3.82 10.27 6.11
N TYR A 57 -4.84 9.46 5.89
CA TYR A 57 -4.97 8.10 6.41
C TYR A 57 -5.14 7.11 5.27
N PHE A 58 -4.72 5.87 5.51
CA PHE A 58 -4.73 4.77 4.56
C PHE A 58 -5.37 3.57 5.25
N LYS A 59 -6.24 2.86 4.56
CA LYS A 59 -6.68 1.54 5.01
C LYS A 59 -5.55 0.54 4.81
N VAL A 60 -5.42 -0.44 5.71
CA VAL A 60 -4.37 -1.46 5.58
C VAL A 60 -4.56 -2.29 4.32
N GLU A 61 -5.81 -2.61 3.97
CA GLU A 61 -6.12 -3.39 2.77
C GLU A 61 -5.68 -2.65 1.49
N ASP A 62 -5.78 -1.32 1.46
CA ASP A 62 -5.32 -0.51 0.33
C ASP A 62 -3.78 -0.51 0.22
N LEU A 63 -3.07 -0.53 1.36
CA LEU A 63 -1.61 -0.66 1.38
C LEU A 63 -1.16 -2.04 0.85
N GLU A 64 -1.86 -3.11 1.26
CA GLU A 64 -1.59 -4.48 0.80
C GLU A 64 -1.88 -4.63 -0.70
N ASN A 65 -3.02 -4.12 -1.16
CA ASN A 65 -3.38 -4.10 -2.57
C ASN A 65 -2.34 -3.35 -3.41
N TYR A 66 -1.82 -2.23 -2.91
CA TYR A 66 -0.76 -1.50 -3.58
C TYR A 66 0.53 -2.34 -3.73
N LEU A 67 0.94 -3.07 -2.69
CA LEU A 67 2.10 -3.98 -2.77
C LEU A 67 1.90 -5.10 -3.81
N LEU A 68 0.68 -5.60 -3.95
CA LEU A 68 0.33 -6.67 -4.89
C LEU A 68 -0.02 -6.18 -6.31
N SER A 69 -0.25 -4.87 -6.48
CA SER A 69 -0.79 -4.27 -7.71
C SER A 69 0.11 -4.46 -8.95
N ASN A 70 1.43 -4.51 -8.76
CA ASN A 70 2.40 -4.67 -9.84
C ASN A 70 2.96 -6.10 -9.91
N ASN A 71 2.09 -7.10 -9.75
CA ASN A 71 2.48 -8.50 -9.89
C ASN A 71 3.04 -8.74 -11.29
N ARG A 72 4.32 -9.12 -11.37
CA ARG A 72 4.97 -9.47 -12.63
C ARG A 72 4.45 -10.83 -13.06
N ILE A 73 3.49 -10.81 -13.99
CA ILE A 73 2.97 -12.02 -14.62
C ILE A 73 4.14 -12.77 -15.25
N SER A 74 4.32 -14.04 -14.88
CA SER A 74 5.36 -14.87 -15.50
C SER A 74 5.08 -15.10 -16.99
N ASN A 75 6.12 -15.30 -17.79
CA ASN A 75 6.00 -15.54 -19.24
C ASN A 75 5.00 -16.66 -19.58
N LYS A 76 4.90 -17.69 -18.72
CA LYS A 76 3.93 -18.78 -18.85
C LYS A 76 2.47 -18.28 -18.81
N ASN A 77 2.14 -17.44 -17.84
CA ASN A 77 0.80 -16.86 -17.68
C ASN A 77 0.46 -15.89 -18.82
N ILE A 78 1.45 -15.21 -19.41
CA ILE A 78 1.26 -14.37 -20.60
C ILE A 78 0.86 -15.25 -21.79
N MET A 79 1.59 -16.34 -22.04
CA MET A 79 1.28 -17.30 -23.10
C MET A 79 -0.13 -17.88 -22.96
N GLU A 80 -0.52 -18.31 -21.76
CA GLU A 80 -1.86 -18.84 -21.50
C GLU A 80 -2.97 -17.82 -21.78
N LYS A 81 -2.78 -16.56 -21.40
CA LYS A 81 -3.71 -15.47 -21.76
C LYS A 81 -3.80 -15.30 -23.27
N THR A 82 -2.66 -15.26 -23.97
CA THR A 82 -2.62 -15.11 -25.44
C THR A 82 -3.32 -16.26 -26.15
N VAL A 83 -3.05 -17.51 -25.76
CA VAL A 83 -3.72 -18.70 -26.31
C VAL A 83 -5.23 -18.62 -26.10
N LYS A 84 -5.67 -18.22 -24.89
CA LYS A 84 -7.08 -18.00 -24.60
C LYS A 84 -7.70 -16.96 -25.54
N TYR A 85 -7.07 -15.79 -25.74
CA TYR A 85 -7.61 -14.78 -26.65
C TYR A 85 -7.68 -15.25 -28.10
N LEU A 86 -6.70 -16.03 -28.56
CA LEU A 86 -6.67 -16.58 -29.90
C LEU A 86 -7.70 -17.70 -30.11
N SER A 87 -8.08 -18.46 -29.07
CA SER A 87 -9.06 -19.54 -29.18
C SER A 87 -10.52 -19.08 -29.20
N TYR A 88 -10.79 -17.81 -28.85
CA TYR A 88 -12.14 -17.22 -28.89
C TYR A 88 -12.44 -16.46 -30.20
N ASN A 89 -11.49 -16.43 -31.15
CA ASN A 89 -11.69 -15.97 -32.52
C ASN A 89 -11.66 -17.15 -33.49
#